data_AF-A0A5E3XQG1-F1
#
_entry.id   AF-A0A5E3XQG1-F1
#
_cell.length_a   1.000
_cell.length_b   1.000
_cell.length_c   1.000
_cell.angle_alpha   90.00
_cell.angle_beta   90.00
_cell.angle_gamma   90.00
#
_symmetry.space_group_name_H-M   'P 1'
#
loop_
_entity.id
_entity.type
_entity.pdbx_description
1 polymer ?
#
loop_
_entity_poly.entity_id
_entity_poly.type
_entity_poly.pdbx_seq_one_letter_code
_entity_poly.pdbx_strand_id
1 'polypeptide(L)'
;MPHKRAKRSTREEVRKQKGSNLAPSKSDGISNESIPKSAMRVLQAAQIRADHAKRRRENADEDDGRSAKRRKQEGTTGKGKEKAKVGGGSTEKKGEMKIQPGESLAHFNRRVEDGMRGEVRAAMQSSSAHGRKARKQEEEAAAATKAANIAKHAAKTQKRPASPDPEDNTSAPVDKHADKPKEFAKLQTTAPRNVNDIAQAPPTLSLKKATKLQASAGPEGLRGGKAAGVLSMAQRAMMEVEREKAIKHYRELKEKKLAAAQARREPSV
;
A
#
# COMPACT_ATOMS: atom_id res chain seq x y z
N MET A 1 29.99 37.62 28.05
CA MET A 1 29.80 36.94 26.76
C MET A 1 31.14 36.79 26.05
N PRO A 2 31.69 35.57 25.89
CA PRO A 2 33.01 35.41 25.30
C PRO A 2 32.95 35.52 23.77
N HIS A 3 33.04 36.74 23.24
CA HIS A 3 33.15 37.01 21.81
C HIS A 3 34.57 36.79 21.26
N LYS A 4 35.23 35.69 21.63
CA LYS A 4 36.54 35.33 21.05
C LYS A 4 36.38 34.16 20.09
N ARG A 5 36.72 34.40 18.81
CA ARG A 5 36.82 33.34 17.79
C ARG A 5 37.91 32.35 18.22
N ALA A 6 37.71 31.07 17.96
CA ALA A 6 38.72 30.05 18.21
C ALA A 6 40.04 30.34 17.46
N LYS A 7 41.16 29.78 17.93
CA LYS A 7 42.48 29.95 17.31
C LYS A 7 42.42 29.55 15.83
N ARG A 8 43.26 30.17 15.00
CA ARG A 8 43.29 29.88 13.55
C ARG A 8 43.55 28.40 13.27
N SER A 9 44.45 27.76 14.03
CA SER A 9 44.74 26.33 13.93
C SER A 9 43.50 25.46 14.12
N THR A 10 42.73 25.69 15.20
CA THR A 10 41.52 24.90 15.47
C THR A 10 40.43 25.14 14.43
N ARG A 11 40.34 26.36 13.87
CA ARG A 11 39.43 26.65 12.76
C ARG A 11 39.82 25.95 11.46
N GLU A 12 41.11 25.93 11.14
CA GLU A 12 41.62 25.25 9.95
C GLU A 12 41.49 23.72 10.08
N GLU A 13 41.73 23.17 11.26
CA GLU A 13 41.51 21.74 11.54
C GLU A 13 40.03 21.35 11.40
N VAL A 14 39.12 22.14 12.00
CA VAL A 14 37.67 21.93 11.84
C VAL A 14 37.24 22.08 10.37
N ARG A 15 37.85 23.01 9.61
CA ARG A 15 37.58 23.19 8.18
C ARG A 15 38.09 21.99 7.35
N LYS A 16 39.25 21.42 7.70
CA LYS A 16 39.77 20.20 7.07
C LYS A 16 38.88 18.98 7.37
N GLN A 17 38.46 18.80 8.62
CA GLN A 17 37.58 17.70 9.03
C GLN A 17 36.18 17.80 8.41
N LYS A 18 35.59 19.00 8.35
CA LYS A 18 34.26 19.22 7.75
C LYS A 18 34.28 19.22 6.22
N GLY A 19 35.46 19.32 5.61
CA GLY A 19 35.62 19.42 4.17
C GLY A 19 35.19 20.78 3.59
N SER A 20 35.36 20.92 2.28
CA SER A 20 34.95 22.10 1.53
C SER A 20 33.53 21.90 0.99
N ASN A 21 32.63 22.83 1.27
CA ASN A 21 31.26 22.83 0.74
C ASN A 21 31.19 23.51 -0.64
N LEU A 22 32.21 23.32 -1.46
CA LEU A 22 32.22 23.74 -2.86
C LEU A 22 31.53 22.66 -3.70
N ALA A 23 30.87 23.08 -4.79
CA ALA A 23 30.35 22.13 -5.76
C ALA A 23 31.51 21.26 -6.30
N PRO A 24 31.27 19.95 -6.53
CA PRO A 24 32.28 19.09 -7.12
C PRO A 24 32.78 19.71 -8.42
N SER A 25 34.10 19.82 -8.53
CA SER A 25 34.74 20.41 -9.71
C SER A 25 34.53 19.48 -10.91
N LYS A 26 34.61 20.01 -12.15
CA LYS A 26 34.49 19.17 -13.36
C LYS A 26 35.55 18.05 -13.42
N SER A 27 36.67 18.21 -12.71
CA SER A 27 37.70 17.18 -12.53
C SER A 27 37.32 16.06 -11.55
N ASP A 28 36.35 16.28 -10.64
CA ASP A 28 35.78 15.26 -9.74
C ASP A 28 34.54 14.59 -10.35
N GLY A 29 34.37 14.68 -11.68
CA GLY A 29 33.29 14.04 -12.39
C GLY A 29 33.38 12.51 -12.29
N ILE A 30 32.23 11.85 -12.46
CA ILE A 30 32.07 10.38 -12.45
C ILE A 30 33.08 9.65 -13.36
N SER A 31 33.59 10.33 -14.40
CA SER A 31 34.59 9.81 -15.34
C SER A 31 36.00 9.64 -14.77
N ASN A 32 36.36 10.34 -13.68
CA ASN A 32 37.69 10.30 -13.07
C ASN A 32 37.71 9.52 -11.73
N GLU A 33 36.55 9.05 -11.25
CA GLU A 33 36.47 8.20 -10.07
C GLU A 33 36.97 6.78 -10.42
N SER A 34 37.96 6.26 -9.68
CA SER A 34 38.51 4.91 -9.91
C SER A 34 37.45 3.80 -9.77
N ILE A 35 36.44 4.04 -8.93
CA ILE A 35 35.29 3.16 -8.74
C ILE A 35 34.04 4.04 -8.64
N PRO A 36 33.05 3.88 -9.53
CA PRO A 36 31.80 4.62 -9.44
C PRO A 36 31.09 4.37 -8.11
N LYS A 37 30.47 5.41 -7.53
CA LYS A 37 29.68 5.32 -6.28
C LYS A 37 28.69 4.16 -6.24
N SER A 38 28.09 3.81 -7.37
CA SER A 38 27.17 2.65 -7.48
C SER A 38 27.89 1.33 -7.21
N ALA A 39 29.05 1.10 -7.83
CA ALA A 39 29.89 -0.06 -7.61
C ALA A 39 30.47 -0.10 -6.19
N MET A 40 30.88 1.04 -5.64
CA MET A 40 31.39 1.14 -4.28
C MET A 40 30.31 0.73 -3.24
N ARG A 41 29.04 1.09 -3.49
CA ARG A 41 27.90 0.71 -2.63
C ARG A 41 27.61 -0.80 -2.67
N VAL A 42 27.92 -1.46 -3.79
CA VAL A 42 27.81 -2.92 -3.94
C VAL A 42 28.98 -3.62 -3.22
N LEU A 43 30.21 -3.13 -3.41
CA LEU A 43 31.40 -3.68 -2.73
C LEU A 43 31.31 -3.55 -1.21
N GLN A 44 30.81 -2.43 -0.70
CA GLN A 44 30.62 -2.18 0.73
C GLN A 44 29.28 -2.68 1.28
N ALA A 45 28.51 -3.48 0.51
CA ALA A 45 27.15 -3.86 0.91
C ALA A 45 27.09 -4.58 2.27
N ALA A 46 28.11 -5.38 2.61
CA ALA A 46 28.18 -6.06 3.90
C ALA A 46 28.35 -5.07 5.07
N GLN A 47 29.24 -4.08 4.92
CA GLN A 47 29.45 -3.02 5.92
C GLN A 47 28.19 -2.17 6.08
N ILE A 48 27.56 -1.75 4.99
CA ILE A 48 26.31 -0.96 5.02
C ILE A 48 25.19 -1.71 5.76
N ARG A 49 25.09 -3.03 5.56
CA ARG A 49 24.10 -3.86 6.28
C ARG A 49 24.43 -3.96 7.76
N ALA A 50 25.70 -4.14 8.12
CA ALA A 50 26.15 -4.20 9.51
C ALA A 50 25.94 -2.87 10.24
N ASP A 51 26.29 -1.75 9.61
CA ASP A 51 26.07 -0.40 10.14
C ASP A 51 24.58 -0.09 10.30
N HIS A 52 23.76 -0.50 9.32
CA HIS A 52 22.31 -0.37 9.44
C HIS A 52 21.75 -1.22 10.58
N ALA A 53 22.24 -2.45 10.78
CA ALA A 53 21.83 -3.31 11.88
C ALA A 53 22.26 -2.73 13.24
N LYS A 54 23.51 -2.24 13.34
CA LYS A 54 24.05 -1.57 14.53
C LYS A 54 23.25 -0.32 14.87
N ARG A 55 23.03 0.56 13.88
CA ARG A 55 22.21 1.76 14.03
C ARG A 55 20.77 1.42 14.42
N ARG A 56 20.20 0.34 13.89
CA ARG A 56 18.85 -0.11 14.27
C ARG A 56 18.80 -0.63 15.72
N ARG A 57 19.88 -1.22 16.23
CA ARG A 57 19.98 -1.67 17.64
C ARG A 57 20.21 -0.48 18.58
N GLU A 58 21.18 0.38 18.27
CA GLU A 58 21.49 1.57 19.08
C GLU A 58 20.33 2.57 19.15
N ASN A 59 19.58 2.77 18.06
CA ASN A 59 18.38 3.63 18.10
C ASN A 59 17.13 2.91 18.64
N ALA A 60 17.19 1.60 18.94
CA ALA A 60 16.08 0.89 19.58
C ALA A 60 16.18 0.96 21.11
N ASP A 61 17.39 1.03 21.67
CA ASP A 61 17.60 1.13 23.12
C ASP A 61 17.43 2.56 23.68
N GLU A 62 17.41 3.59 22.81
CA GLU A 62 17.20 5.00 23.20
C GLU A 62 15.79 5.56 22.89
N ASP A 63 14.88 4.79 22.27
CA ASP A 63 13.61 5.32 21.77
C ASP A 63 12.38 4.57 22.34
N ASP A 64 11.89 5.08 23.47
CA ASP A 64 10.51 4.94 23.94
C ASP A 64 9.54 5.47 22.85
N GLY A 65 9.30 4.65 21.83
CA GLY A 65 8.13 4.71 20.95
C GLY A 65 7.91 6.03 20.19
N ARG A 66 8.92 6.88 19.98
CA ARG A 66 8.73 8.18 19.31
C ARG A 66 9.71 8.39 18.15
N SER A 67 9.32 7.69 17.09
CA SER A 67 9.17 8.23 15.74
C SER A 67 10.43 8.29 14.88
N ALA A 68 10.43 7.41 13.88
CA ALA A 68 11.11 7.53 12.60
C ALA A 68 10.62 8.76 11.79
N LYS A 69 10.72 9.96 12.37
CA LYS A 69 10.34 11.23 11.74
C LYS A 69 11.60 12.04 11.45
N ARG A 70 12.08 11.87 10.22
CA ARG A 70 12.83 12.87 9.45
C ARG A 70 14.11 13.39 10.13
N ARG A 71 15.26 12.78 9.81
CA ARG A 71 16.48 13.57 9.63
C ARG A 71 16.28 14.43 8.37
N LYS A 72 15.70 15.62 8.56
CA LYS A 72 15.75 16.69 7.56
C LYS A 72 17.21 17.15 7.53
N GLN A 73 17.84 16.94 6.38
CA GLN A 73 19.14 17.48 6.00
C GLN A 73 19.22 18.96 6.40
N GLU A 74 20.28 19.31 7.13
CA GLU A 74 20.74 20.69 7.29
C GLU A 74 21.02 21.29 5.92
N GLY A 75 20.58 22.54 5.72
CA GLY A 75 20.90 23.33 4.55
C GLY A 75 19.69 23.65 3.67
N THR A 76 18.83 24.55 4.13
CA THR A 76 18.30 25.68 3.34
C THR A 76 17.25 26.46 4.15
N THR A 77 17.54 27.74 4.32
CA THR A 77 16.76 28.81 4.91
C THR A 77 15.40 28.98 4.22
N GLY A 78 14.31 29.04 4.99
CA GLY A 78 12.98 29.39 4.47
C GLY A 78 11.91 29.33 5.56
N LYS A 79 11.44 30.51 5.97
CA LYS A 79 10.48 30.83 7.04
C LYS A 79 9.21 29.97 7.05
N GLY A 80 8.73 29.67 8.27
CA GLY A 80 7.29 29.71 8.59
C GLY A 80 6.51 28.41 8.63
N LYS A 81 6.59 27.67 9.75
CA LYS A 81 5.43 27.33 10.60
C LYS A 81 5.91 26.53 11.79
N GLU A 82 5.96 27.21 12.93
CA GLU A 82 6.19 26.65 14.24
C GLU A 82 5.22 25.50 14.50
N LYS A 83 5.80 24.33 14.74
CA LYS A 83 5.16 23.31 15.55
C LYS A 83 5.48 23.66 16.99
N ALA A 84 4.48 24.15 17.72
CA ALA A 84 4.46 24.01 19.17
C ALA A 84 4.46 22.50 19.46
N LYS A 85 5.65 22.00 19.80
CA LYS A 85 5.89 20.69 20.36
C LYS A 85 5.60 20.83 21.85
N VAL A 86 4.31 20.81 22.23
CA VAL A 86 3.94 20.46 23.61
C VAL A 86 4.01 18.94 23.66
N GLY A 87 5.13 18.46 24.20
CA GLY A 87 5.20 17.12 24.73
C GLY A 87 4.36 17.04 26.00
N GLY A 88 3.80 15.88 26.25
CA GLY A 88 3.11 15.57 27.50
C GLY A 88 1.88 14.74 27.19
N GLY A 89 1.88 13.49 27.64
CA GLY A 89 0.72 12.62 27.50
C GLY A 89 -0.49 13.28 28.17
N SER A 90 -1.50 13.60 27.39
CA SER A 90 -2.86 13.73 27.90
C SER A 90 -3.60 12.43 27.58
N THR A 91 -3.14 11.35 28.22
CA THR A 91 -3.98 10.17 28.49
C THR A 91 -4.99 10.49 29.61
N GLU A 92 -5.02 11.73 30.09
CA GLU A 92 -6.00 12.21 31.04
C GLU A 92 -7.04 13.06 30.32
N LYS A 93 -8.29 12.65 30.52
CA LYS A 93 -9.54 13.24 30.03
C LYS A 93 -9.87 12.88 28.57
N LYS A 94 -10.26 11.61 28.36
CA LYS A 94 -11.52 11.30 27.64
C LYS A 94 -12.74 11.89 28.38
N GLY A 95 -12.64 13.15 28.81
CA GLY A 95 -13.80 13.92 29.22
C GLY A 95 -14.54 14.27 27.95
N GLU A 96 -15.85 14.10 27.93
CA GLU A 96 -16.72 14.58 26.86
C GLU A 96 -16.21 15.95 26.38
N MET A 97 -15.74 16.03 25.13
CA MET A 97 -15.36 17.31 24.56
C MET A 97 -16.65 18.12 24.48
N LYS A 98 -16.75 19.16 25.29
CA LYS A 98 -17.85 20.13 25.25
C LYS A 98 -17.44 21.31 24.37
N ILE A 99 -18.45 21.98 23.80
CA ILE A 99 -18.24 23.22 23.04
C ILE A 99 -17.75 24.27 24.03
N GLN A 100 -16.61 24.92 23.74
CA GLN A 100 -16.11 26.00 24.59
C GLN A 100 -16.91 27.29 24.34
N PRO A 101 -17.08 28.16 25.34
CA PRO A 101 -17.78 29.43 25.14
C PRO A 101 -17.07 30.26 24.06
N GLY A 102 -17.81 30.71 23.05
CA GLY A 102 -17.27 31.47 21.91
C GLY A 102 -16.65 30.60 20.80
N GLU A 103 -16.62 29.28 20.95
CA GLU A 103 -16.18 28.37 19.90
C GLU A 103 -17.29 28.12 18.88
N SER A 104 -16.99 28.26 17.59
CA SER A 104 -17.92 27.82 16.53
C SER A 104 -18.01 26.29 16.47
N LEU A 105 -19.17 25.77 16.09
CA LEU A 105 -19.40 24.32 15.94
C LEU A 105 -18.36 23.65 15.01
N ALA A 106 -17.92 24.36 13.97
CA ALA A 106 -16.89 23.86 13.05
C ALA A 106 -15.54 23.64 13.74
N HIS A 107 -15.17 24.52 14.67
CA HIS A 107 -13.91 24.41 15.41
C HIS A 107 -13.97 23.27 16.43
N PHE A 108 -15.13 23.11 17.08
CA PHE A 108 -15.42 21.98 17.95
C PHE A 108 -15.29 20.64 17.20
N ASN A 109 -15.93 20.52 16.04
CA ASN A 109 -15.85 19.32 15.20
C ASN A 109 -14.41 19.01 14.79
N ARG A 110 -13.63 20.04 14.42
CA ARG A 110 -12.21 19.87 14.08
C ARG A 110 -11.40 19.33 15.26
N ARG A 111 -11.65 19.83 16.48
CA ARG A 111 -10.97 19.34 17.70
C ARG A 111 -11.37 17.89 18.02
N VAL A 112 -12.66 17.56 17.89
CA VAL A 112 -13.16 16.19 18.05
C VAL A 112 -12.50 15.24 17.06
N GLU A 113 -12.46 15.61 15.78
CA GLU A 113 -11.76 14.84 14.76
C GLU A 113 -10.28 14.67 15.08
N ASP A 114 -9.58 15.75 15.44
CA ASP A 114 -8.15 15.68 15.75
C ASP A 114 -7.85 14.77 16.95
N GLY A 115 -8.73 14.75 17.96
CA GLY A 115 -8.67 13.80 19.07
C GLY A 115 -8.88 12.34 18.63
N MET A 116 -9.88 12.09 17.76
CA MET A 116 -10.20 10.74 17.28
C MET A 116 -9.23 10.22 16.21
N ARG A 117 -8.55 11.10 15.46
CA ARG A 117 -7.66 10.73 14.34
C ARG A 117 -6.55 9.78 14.76
N GLY A 118 -6.04 9.90 15.99
CA GLY A 118 -5.02 9.00 16.54
C GLY A 118 -5.54 7.57 16.69
N GLU A 119 -6.69 7.42 17.35
CA GLU A 119 -7.34 6.12 17.60
C GLU A 119 -7.76 5.46 16.28
N VAL A 120 -8.39 6.22 15.37
CA VAL A 120 -8.77 5.72 14.03
C VAL A 120 -7.54 5.24 13.26
N ARG A 121 -6.44 5.99 13.28
CA ARG A 121 -5.20 5.56 12.61
C ARG A 121 -4.63 4.29 13.24
N ALA A 122 -4.62 4.19 14.58
CA ALA A 122 -4.14 3.00 15.28
C ALA A 122 -5.00 1.76 14.96
N ALA A 123 -6.33 1.91 14.94
CA ALA A 123 -7.27 0.85 14.58
C ALA A 123 -7.12 0.41 13.11
N MET A 124 -6.88 1.35 12.18
CA MET A 124 -6.59 1.02 10.79
C MET A 124 -5.26 0.27 10.64
N GLN A 125 -4.22 0.67 11.38
CA GLN A 125 -2.93 -0.01 11.35
C GLN A 125 -3.04 -1.42 11.93
N SER A 126 -3.71 -1.58 13.09
CA SER A 126 -3.89 -2.87 13.73
C SER A 126 -4.72 -3.81 12.85
N SER A 127 -5.86 -3.35 12.30
CA SER A 127 -6.69 -4.17 11.41
C SER A 127 -5.94 -4.62 10.15
N SER A 128 -5.13 -3.75 9.55
CA SER A 128 -4.30 -4.12 8.40
C SER A 128 -3.26 -5.20 8.73
N ALA A 129 -2.68 -5.15 9.94
CA ALA A 129 -1.73 -6.15 10.41
C ALA A 129 -2.41 -7.51 10.66
N HIS A 130 -3.60 -7.50 11.26
CA HIS A 130 -4.41 -8.72 11.44
C HIS A 130 -4.81 -9.33 10.09
N GLY A 131 -5.21 -8.51 9.11
CA GLY A 131 -5.51 -9.00 7.76
C GLY A 131 -4.33 -9.67 7.07
N ARG A 132 -3.10 -9.16 7.26
CA ARG A 132 -1.88 -9.81 6.72
C ARG A 132 -1.57 -11.13 7.43
N LYS A 133 -1.74 -11.17 8.76
CA LYS A 133 -1.55 -12.41 9.53
C LYS A 133 -2.56 -13.48 9.12
N ALA A 134 -3.83 -13.12 8.96
CA ALA A 134 -4.87 -14.02 8.51
C ALA A 134 -4.56 -14.61 7.12
N ARG A 135 -4.19 -13.78 6.15
CA ARG A 135 -3.78 -14.25 4.81
C ARG A 135 -2.58 -15.20 4.86
N LYS A 136 -1.58 -14.90 5.69
CA LYS A 136 -0.40 -15.78 5.84
C LYS A 136 -0.79 -17.12 6.45
N GLN A 137 -1.67 -17.13 7.46
CA GLN A 137 -2.18 -18.35 8.08
C GLN A 137 -3.02 -19.18 7.10
N GLU A 138 -3.85 -18.53 6.28
CA GLU A 138 -4.62 -19.20 5.22
C GLU A 138 -3.71 -19.83 4.15
N GLU A 139 -2.67 -19.12 3.72
CA GLU A 139 -1.67 -19.64 2.77
C GLU A 139 -0.88 -20.82 3.35
N GLU A 140 -0.48 -20.75 4.63
CA GLU A 140 0.22 -21.83 5.33
C GLU A 140 -0.69 -23.07 5.52
N ALA A 141 -1.97 -22.87 5.87
CA ALA A 141 -2.95 -23.95 5.95
C ALA A 141 -3.24 -24.59 4.56
N ALA A 142 -3.33 -23.76 3.52
CA ALA A 142 -3.49 -24.23 2.14
C ALA A 142 -2.22 -24.97 1.64
N ALA A 143 -1.03 -24.56 2.05
CA ALA A 143 0.21 -25.27 1.74
C ALA A 143 0.31 -26.61 2.47
N ALA A 144 -0.07 -26.66 3.75
CA ALA A 144 -0.07 -27.90 4.55
C ALA A 144 -1.05 -28.94 3.99
N THR A 145 -2.26 -28.53 3.59
CA THR A 145 -3.24 -29.44 2.96
C THR A 145 -2.76 -29.95 1.59
N LYS A 146 -2.12 -29.11 0.77
CA LYS A 146 -1.47 -29.54 -0.48
C LYS A 146 -0.34 -30.56 -0.23
N ALA A 147 0.52 -30.30 0.75
CA ALA A 147 1.62 -31.21 1.12
C ALA A 147 1.09 -32.58 1.60
N ALA A 148 0.04 -32.59 2.42
CA ALA A 148 -0.60 -33.82 2.89
C ALA A 148 -1.24 -34.65 1.75
N ASN A 149 -1.82 -33.98 0.74
CA ASN A 149 -2.37 -34.66 -0.44
C ASN A 149 -1.28 -35.26 -1.34
N ILE A 150 -0.16 -34.55 -1.53
CA ILE A 150 0.98 -35.07 -2.30
C ILE A 150 1.57 -36.33 -1.63
N ALA A 151 1.72 -36.32 -0.29
CA ALA A 151 2.22 -37.49 0.45
C ALA A 151 1.30 -38.72 0.33
N LYS A 152 -0.03 -38.52 0.34
CA LYS A 152 -1.01 -39.61 0.15
C LYS A 152 -0.97 -40.21 -1.26
N HIS A 153 -0.75 -39.39 -2.29
CA HIS A 153 -0.62 -39.87 -3.67
C HIS A 153 0.72 -40.59 -3.92
N ALA A 154 1.81 -40.17 -3.28
CA ALA A 154 3.10 -40.86 -3.35
C ALA A 154 3.02 -42.28 -2.71
N ALA A 155 2.38 -42.42 -1.55
CA ALA A 155 2.23 -43.71 -0.87
C ALA A 155 1.34 -44.71 -1.64
N LYS A 156 0.37 -44.23 -2.44
CA LYS A 156 -0.50 -45.10 -3.26
C LYS A 156 0.19 -45.63 -4.53
N THR A 157 1.32 -45.04 -4.93
CA THR A 157 2.04 -45.40 -6.17
C THR A 157 3.07 -46.52 -5.95
N GLN A 158 3.44 -46.85 -4.70
CA GLN A 158 4.39 -47.92 -4.38
C GLN A 158 3.76 -49.32 -4.15
N LYS A 159 2.46 -49.50 -4.45
CA LYS A 159 1.75 -50.78 -4.21
C LYS A 159 1.28 -51.50 -5.49
N ARG A 160 1.94 -51.26 -6.64
CA ARG A 160 1.75 -52.10 -7.84
C ARG A 160 3.07 -52.81 -8.16
N PRO A 161 3.09 -54.16 -8.22
CA PRO A 161 4.27 -54.89 -8.66
C PRO A 161 4.53 -54.64 -10.16
N ALA A 162 5.81 -54.50 -10.49
CA ALA A 162 6.33 -54.29 -11.82
C ALA A 162 5.98 -55.45 -12.75
N SER A 163 5.47 -55.12 -13.94
CA SER A 163 5.50 -55.99 -15.13
C SER A 163 6.31 -55.24 -16.20
N PRO A 164 7.25 -55.89 -16.90
CA PRO A 164 7.99 -55.27 -17.98
C PRO A 164 7.33 -55.61 -19.33
N ASP A 165 7.02 -54.60 -20.16
CA ASP A 165 7.22 -54.60 -21.63
C ASP A 165 6.64 -53.32 -22.30
N PRO A 166 7.01 -52.99 -23.57
CA PRO A 166 7.63 -51.70 -23.92
C PRO A 166 6.75 -50.73 -24.76
N GLU A 167 7.36 -49.59 -25.10
CA GLU A 167 7.02 -48.60 -26.14
C GLU A 167 6.07 -47.42 -25.76
N ASP A 168 6.59 -46.21 -26.03
CA ASP A 168 5.93 -44.95 -26.38
C ASP A 168 4.90 -44.28 -25.44
N ASN A 169 5.38 -43.31 -24.65
CA ASN A 169 4.95 -41.89 -24.74
C ASN A 169 5.56 -41.06 -23.58
N THR A 170 6.74 -40.48 -23.81
CA THR A 170 7.30 -39.43 -22.96
C THR A 170 6.64 -38.08 -23.26
N SER A 171 5.38 -37.90 -22.86
CA SER A 171 4.79 -36.55 -22.81
C SER A 171 5.23 -35.87 -21.51
N ALA A 172 6.32 -35.12 -21.60
CA ALA A 172 6.67 -34.10 -20.62
C ALA A 172 5.46 -33.15 -20.42
N PRO A 173 5.26 -32.57 -19.22
CA PRO A 173 4.13 -31.67 -18.99
C PRO A 173 4.26 -30.46 -19.91
N VAL A 174 3.39 -30.39 -20.92
CA VAL A 174 3.31 -29.27 -21.85
C VAL A 174 2.94 -28.02 -21.05
N ASP A 175 3.89 -27.11 -20.93
CA ASP A 175 3.68 -25.79 -20.34
C ASP A 175 2.72 -25.03 -21.26
N LYS A 176 1.46 -24.89 -20.82
CA LYS A 176 0.37 -24.18 -21.53
C LYS A 176 0.63 -22.67 -21.66
N HIS A 177 1.80 -22.19 -21.26
CA HIS A 177 2.24 -20.81 -21.35
C HIS A 177 3.47 -20.63 -22.25
N ALA A 178 4.00 -21.69 -22.86
CA ALA A 178 5.11 -21.61 -23.81
C ALA A 178 4.74 -20.84 -25.08
N ASP A 179 3.51 -20.98 -25.58
CA ASP A 179 3.03 -20.29 -26.79
C ASP A 179 2.41 -18.91 -26.52
N LYS A 180 2.40 -18.45 -25.27
CA LYS A 180 1.94 -17.11 -24.97
C LYS A 180 3.09 -16.15 -25.22
N PRO A 181 3.00 -15.21 -26.18
CA PRO A 181 4.04 -14.22 -26.39
C PRO A 181 4.15 -13.38 -25.11
N LYS A 182 5.17 -13.68 -24.29
CA LYS A 182 5.74 -12.73 -23.36
C LYS A 182 6.63 -11.81 -24.17
N GLU A 183 6.78 -10.59 -23.67
CA GLU A 183 7.44 -9.45 -24.28
C GLU A 183 6.50 -8.62 -25.17
N PHE A 184 6.25 -7.39 -24.71
CA PHE A 184 5.87 -6.28 -25.58
C PHE A 184 6.74 -6.35 -26.83
N ALA A 185 6.11 -6.51 -27.99
CA ALA A 185 6.82 -6.51 -29.27
C ALA A 185 7.57 -5.19 -29.41
N LYS A 186 8.86 -5.19 -29.02
CA LYS A 186 9.77 -4.08 -29.24
C LYS A 186 9.94 -4.02 -30.75
N LEU A 187 9.24 -3.09 -31.40
CA LEU A 187 9.45 -2.76 -32.80
C LEU A 187 10.91 -2.28 -32.93
N GLN A 188 11.81 -3.20 -33.24
CA GLN A 188 13.21 -2.94 -33.55
C GLN A 188 13.25 -2.26 -34.92
N THR A 189 12.96 -0.96 -34.98
CA THR A 189 13.15 -0.17 -36.19
C THR A 189 14.51 0.52 -36.09
N THR A 190 15.45 0.08 -36.91
CA THR A 190 16.87 0.49 -36.95
C THR A 190 17.13 1.89 -37.53
N ALA A 191 16.10 2.70 -37.76
CA ALA A 191 16.23 4.06 -38.29
C ALA A 191 15.70 5.10 -37.28
N PRO A 192 16.40 6.23 -37.04
CA PRO A 192 15.91 7.29 -36.15
C PRO A 192 14.66 7.92 -36.76
N ARG A 193 13.50 7.72 -36.12
CA ARG A 193 12.24 8.31 -36.58
C ARG A 193 12.21 9.80 -36.26
N ASN A 194 11.90 10.62 -37.26
CA ASN A 194 11.64 12.04 -37.07
C ASN A 194 10.41 12.22 -36.16
N VAL A 195 10.49 13.20 -35.25
CA VAL A 195 9.46 13.47 -34.24
C VAL A 195 8.08 13.76 -34.86
N ASN A 196 8.05 14.24 -36.11
CA ASN A 196 6.83 14.53 -36.86
C ASN A 196 6.14 13.29 -37.45
N ASP A 197 6.83 12.14 -37.58
CA ASP A 197 6.24 10.86 -38.04
C ASP A 197 5.53 10.09 -36.91
N ILE A 198 5.58 10.61 -35.67
CA ILE A 198 4.92 10.03 -34.49
C ILE A 198 3.48 10.56 -34.34
N ALA A 199 2.99 11.35 -35.28
CA ALA A 199 1.57 11.64 -35.41
C ALA A 199 0.83 10.45 -36.04
N GLN A 200 0.90 9.28 -35.41
CA GLN A 200 -0.04 8.20 -35.72
C GLN A 200 -1.44 8.69 -35.31
N ALA A 201 -2.29 8.92 -36.31
CA ALA A 201 -3.71 9.15 -36.05
C ALA A 201 -4.22 8.04 -35.13
N PRO A 202 -5.01 8.36 -34.09
CA PRO A 202 -5.51 7.35 -33.17
C PRO A 202 -6.24 6.26 -33.98
N PRO A 203 -5.93 4.97 -33.75
CA PRO A 203 -6.50 3.89 -34.53
C PRO A 203 -8.03 3.96 -34.46
N THR A 204 -8.66 4.12 -35.62
CA THR A 204 -10.12 4.18 -35.72
C THR A 204 -10.68 2.79 -35.47
N LEU A 205 -11.34 2.60 -34.32
CA LEU A 205 -12.05 1.36 -34.02
C LEU A 205 -13.31 1.27 -34.89
N SER A 206 -13.20 0.60 -36.05
CA SER A 206 -14.38 0.26 -36.84
C SER A 206 -15.17 -0.83 -36.11
N LEU A 207 -16.14 -0.41 -35.29
CA LEU A 207 -17.12 -1.27 -34.64
C LEU A 207 -18.04 -1.88 -35.71
N LYS A 208 -17.60 -2.98 -36.32
CA LYS A 208 -18.46 -3.80 -37.16
C LYS A 208 -19.53 -4.44 -36.28
N LYS A 209 -20.75 -3.90 -36.36
CA LYS A 209 -22.07 -4.50 -36.10
C LYS A 209 -22.07 -5.72 -35.15
N ALA A 210 -22.21 -5.47 -33.86
CA ALA A 210 -22.88 -6.39 -32.95
C ALA A 210 -24.31 -5.88 -32.75
N THR A 211 -25.17 -6.18 -33.72
CA THR A 211 -26.62 -6.05 -33.58
C THR A 211 -27.11 -7.08 -32.57
N LYS A 212 -28.08 -6.64 -31.74
CA LYS A 212 -28.88 -7.43 -30.79
C LYS A 212 -28.22 -7.65 -29.44
N LEU A 213 -28.28 -6.61 -28.59
CA LEU A 213 -28.47 -6.65 -27.13
C LEU A 213 -28.55 -5.19 -26.60
N GLN A 214 -29.45 -4.39 -27.19
CA GLN A 214 -29.88 -3.11 -26.64
C GLN A 214 -31.32 -3.27 -26.15
N ALA A 215 -31.49 -3.84 -24.95
CA ALA A 215 -32.80 -3.83 -24.28
C ALA A 215 -32.71 -3.82 -22.75
N SER A 216 -31.53 -3.68 -22.14
CA SER A 216 -31.40 -3.68 -20.68
C SER A 216 -30.26 -2.79 -20.18
N ALA A 217 -30.27 -1.53 -20.59
CA ALA A 217 -29.41 -0.50 -20.01
C ALA A 217 -30.31 0.67 -19.60
N GLY A 218 -30.67 0.72 -18.31
CA GLY A 218 -31.11 1.94 -17.66
C GLY A 218 -29.95 2.96 -17.62
N PRO A 219 -30.26 4.25 -17.43
CA PRO A 219 -29.28 5.31 -17.61
C PRO A 219 -28.50 5.51 -16.30
N GLU A 220 -27.25 5.05 -16.26
CA GLU A 220 -26.09 5.73 -15.68
C GLU A 220 -24.84 4.88 -15.93
N GLY A 221 -23.76 5.51 -16.41
CA GLY A 221 -22.48 4.87 -16.76
C GLY A 221 -21.78 4.22 -15.56
N LEU A 222 -20.72 3.44 -15.68
CA LEU A 222 -19.64 3.42 -16.66
C LEU A 222 -18.94 2.04 -16.63
N ARG A 223 -18.39 1.65 -17.78
CA ARG A 223 -17.18 0.83 -17.95
C ARG A 223 -17.08 -0.47 -17.14
N GLY A 224 -17.50 -1.57 -17.76
CA GLY A 224 -17.22 -2.91 -17.26
C GLY A 224 -17.16 -3.95 -18.37
N GLY A 225 -16.02 -4.06 -19.05
CA GLY A 225 -15.81 -5.11 -20.06
C GLY A 225 -15.88 -6.50 -19.43
N LYS A 226 -16.72 -7.39 -20.00
CA LYS A 226 -16.83 -8.88 -19.89
C LYS A 226 -16.61 -9.61 -18.54
N ALA A 227 -16.17 -8.96 -17.46
CA ALA A 227 -15.97 -9.50 -16.12
C ALA A 227 -16.70 -8.68 -15.03
N ALA A 228 -17.38 -7.59 -15.40
CA ALA A 228 -18.08 -6.69 -14.46
C ALA A 228 -19.36 -7.28 -13.83
N GLY A 229 -19.71 -8.53 -14.14
CA GLY A 229 -20.82 -9.26 -13.53
C GLY A 229 -20.41 -10.31 -12.49
N VAL A 230 -19.12 -10.61 -12.34
CA VAL A 230 -18.65 -11.64 -11.40
C VAL A 230 -18.08 -10.96 -10.16
N LEU A 231 -18.96 -10.66 -9.20
CA LEU A 231 -18.56 -10.21 -7.87
C LEU A 231 -17.78 -11.34 -7.17
N SER A 232 -16.65 -11.01 -6.55
CA SER A 232 -15.90 -11.97 -5.71
C SER A 232 -16.81 -12.52 -4.61
N MET A 233 -16.67 -13.81 -4.24
CA MET A 233 -17.48 -14.44 -3.18
C MET A 233 -17.42 -13.67 -1.86
N ALA A 234 -16.27 -13.07 -1.53
CA ALA A 234 -16.13 -12.22 -0.34
C ALA A 234 -16.94 -10.91 -0.44
N GLN A 235 -16.99 -10.31 -1.64
CA GLN A 235 -17.77 -9.10 -1.89
C GLN A 235 -19.27 -9.40 -1.88
N ARG A 236 -19.67 -10.56 -2.40
CA ARG A 236 -21.05 -11.06 -2.32
C ARG A 236 -21.50 -11.25 -0.86
N ALA A 237 -20.66 -11.86 -0.02
CA ALA A 237 -20.95 -12.01 1.40
C ALA A 237 -21.09 -10.66 2.14
N MET A 238 -20.25 -9.67 1.84
CA MET A 238 -20.42 -8.32 2.42
C MET A 238 -21.73 -7.65 1.99
N MET A 239 -22.09 -7.75 0.71
CA MET A 239 -23.34 -7.21 0.19
C MET A 239 -24.56 -7.92 0.78
N GLU A 240 -24.48 -9.22 1.08
CA GLU A 240 -25.54 -9.98 1.74
C GLU A 240 -25.73 -9.51 3.20
N VAL A 241 -24.66 -9.23 3.93
CA VAL A 241 -24.74 -8.64 5.29
C VAL A 241 -25.38 -7.25 5.26
N GLU A 242 -25.02 -6.42 4.28
CA GLU A 242 -25.63 -5.09 4.11
C GLU A 242 -27.11 -5.19 3.73
N ARG A 243 -27.47 -6.15 2.87
CA ARG A 243 -28.85 -6.43 2.50
C ARG A 243 -29.69 -6.84 3.70
N GLU A 244 -29.18 -7.71 4.57
CA GLU A 244 -29.88 -8.11 5.80
C GLU A 244 -30.11 -6.92 6.75
N LYS A 245 -29.10 -6.05 6.90
CA LYS A 245 -29.24 -4.82 7.70
C LYS A 245 -30.31 -3.88 7.14
N ALA A 246 -30.33 -3.69 5.82
CA ALA A 246 -31.33 -2.87 5.15
C ALA A 246 -32.76 -3.45 5.32
N ILE A 247 -32.91 -4.77 5.22
CA ILE A 247 -34.20 -5.44 5.42
C ILE A 247 -34.66 -5.28 6.87
N LYS A 248 -33.78 -5.46 7.86
CA LYS A 248 -34.12 -5.26 9.29
C LYS A 248 -34.58 -3.83 9.55
N HIS A 249 -33.82 -2.85 9.09
CA HIS A 249 -34.18 -1.45 9.24
C HIS A 249 -35.53 -1.11 8.57
N TYR A 250 -35.79 -1.66 7.38
CA TYR A 250 -37.06 -1.48 6.71
C TYR A 250 -38.24 -2.12 7.46
N ARG A 251 -38.04 -3.29 8.08
CA ARG A 251 -39.05 -3.94 8.93
C ARG A 251 -39.37 -3.09 10.15
N GLU A 252 -38.35 -2.61 10.86
CA GLU A 252 -38.52 -1.71 12.01
C GLU A 252 -39.25 -0.42 11.62
N LEU A 253 -38.90 0.19 10.49
CA LEU A 253 -39.61 1.39 9.99
C LEU A 253 -41.07 1.08 9.65
N LYS A 254 -41.35 -0.09 9.07
CA LYS A 254 -42.70 -0.51 8.73
C LYS A 254 -43.54 -0.78 9.98
N GLU A 255 -42.96 -1.43 10.99
CA GLU A 255 -43.59 -1.66 12.29
C GLU A 255 -43.90 -0.34 12.99
N LYS A 256 -42.95 0.60 13.04
CA LYS A 256 -43.17 1.95 13.56
C LYS A 256 -44.29 2.69 12.84
N LYS A 257 -44.33 2.58 11.51
CA LYS A 257 -45.39 3.20 10.69
C LYS A 257 -46.77 2.58 10.97
N LEU A 258 -46.84 1.27 11.15
CA LEU A 258 -48.07 0.56 11.50
C LEU A 258 -48.53 0.87 12.93
N ALA A 259 -47.62 0.87 13.91
CA ALA A 259 -47.93 1.26 15.29
C ALA A 259 -48.41 2.71 15.36
N ALA A 260 -47.77 3.63 14.64
CA ALA A 260 -48.23 5.02 14.54
C ALA A 260 -49.61 5.14 13.87
N ALA A 261 -49.91 4.30 12.87
CA ALA A 261 -51.22 4.27 12.23
C ALA A 261 -52.30 3.68 13.16
N GLN A 262 -51.97 2.66 13.97
CA GLN A 262 -52.87 2.06 14.97
C GLN A 262 -53.13 3.03 16.12
N ALA A 263 -52.10 3.70 16.65
CA ALA A 263 -52.25 4.73 17.68
C ALA A 263 -53.08 5.94 17.21
N ARG A 264 -53.10 6.23 15.91
CA ARG A 264 -54.00 7.23 15.32
C ARG A 264 -55.43 6.74 15.12
N ARG A 265 -55.65 5.42 15.09
CA ARG A 265 -56.96 4.80 14.85
C ARG A 265 -57.72 4.50 16.14
N GLU A 266 -57.03 4.36 17.27
CA GLU A 266 -57.61 4.23 18.60
C GLU A 266 -57.57 5.61 19.31
N PRO A 267 -58.59 6.47 19.14
CA PRO A 267 -58.71 7.65 19.98
C PRO A 267 -59.03 7.18 21.41
N SER A 268 -58.21 7.60 22.37
CA SER A 268 -58.42 7.38 23.80
C SER A 268 -59.83 7.84 24.23
N VAL A 269 -60.63 6.91 24.71
CA VAL A 269 -61.89 7.14 25.46
C VAL A 269 -61.55 7.49 26.90
#